data_AF-A0A2D0KBV0-F1
#
_entry.id   AF-A0A2D0KBV0-F1
#
_cell.length_a   1.000
_cell.length_b   1.000
_cell.length_c   1.000
_cell.angle_alpha   90.00
_cell.angle_beta   90.00
_cell.angle_gamma   90.00
#
_symmetry.space_group_name_H-M   'P 1'
#
loop_
_entity.id
_entity.type
_entity.pdbx_description
1 polymer ?
#
loop_
_entity_poly.entity_id
_entity_poly.type
_entity_poly.pdbx_seq_one_letter_code
_entity_poly.pdbx_strand_id
1 'polypeptide(L)'
;MPINPRDPFRTKDPLVRSRRVSCAQTVTTHSQPHSLGADILDVYLEYLIECRFLSTDRTGRLTIKATFADLAYGSINMSNIDRYLYLLGFTSEPTFRGVKYVQTRYPNVHSLPDYEKNVLPAIKRAWIANPPY
;
A
#
# COMPACT_ATOMS: atom_id res chain seq x y z
N MET A 1 13.08 47.34 17.27
CA MET A 1 14.10 46.29 17.46
C MET A 1 13.95 45.25 16.37
N PRO A 2 15.01 44.92 15.61
CA PRO A 2 14.96 43.99 14.48
C PRO A 2 15.02 42.52 14.96
N ILE A 3 14.27 41.66 14.27
CA ILE A 3 14.19 40.22 14.52
C ILE A 3 15.46 39.56 13.96
N ASN A 4 16.18 38.85 14.82
CA ASN A 4 17.42 38.15 14.52
C ASN A 4 17.12 36.84 13.77
N PRO A 5 17.64 36.60 12.54
CA PRO A 5 17.24 35.47 11.69
C PRO A 5 17.87 34.11 12.07
N ARG A 6 18.40 33.96 13.30
CA ARG A 6 19.24 32.83 13.68
C ARG A 6 18.68 31.89 14.76
N ASP A 7 17.40 32.03 15.10
CA ASP A 7 16.76 31.18 16.11
C ASP A 7 15.29 30.84 15.73
N PRO A 8 15.04 29.67 15.09
CA PRO A 8 13.70 29.32 14.62
C PRO A 8 12.85 28.56 15.66
N PHE A 9 13.33 28.34 16.89
CA PHE A 9 12.67 27.43 17.85
C PHE A 9 11.84 28.12 18.93
N ARG A 10 11.32 29.32 18.65
CA ARG A 10 10.43 30.05 19.57
C ARG A 10 9.04 30.29 19.00
N THR A 11 8.34 29.22 18.65
CA THR A 11 6.88 29.24 18.53
C THR A 11 6.31 27.96 19.14
N LYS A 12 5.49 28.14 20.19
CA LYS A 12 4.80 27.11 20.96
C LYS A 12 3.56 26.58 20.22
N ASP A 13 3.69 26.26 18.94
CA ASP A 13 2.60 25.72 18.15
C ASP A 13 3.11 24.58 17.27
N PRO A 14 2.63 23.34 17.45
CA PRO A 14 2.95 22.28 16.52
C PRO A 14 2.17 22.54 15.22
N LEU A 15 2.79 23.27 14.29
CA LEU A 15 2.42 23.28 12.87
C LEU A 15 2.84 21.95 12.22
N VAL A 16 2.39 20.83 12.79
CA VAL A 16 2.40 19.54 12.10
C VAL A 16 1.21 19.60 11.15
N ARG A 17 1.45 20.15 9.96
CA ARG A 17 0.56 20.02 8.82
C ARG A 17 0.65 18.57 8.34
N SER A 18 0.07 17.68 9.14
CA SER A 18 -0.16 16.29 8.80
C SER A 18 -1.17 16.31 7.66
N ARG A 19 -0.69 16.33 6.41
CA ARG A 19 -1.46 15.81 5.29
C ARG A 19 -1.57 14.31 5.51
N ARG A 20 -2.36 13.91 6.51
CA ARG A 20 -3.09 12.65 6.45
C ARG A 20 -3.98 12.80 5.24
N VAL A 21 -3.63 12.10 4.17
CA VAL A 21 -4.63 11.65 3.22
C VAL A 21 -5.57 10.79 4.07
N SER A 22 -6.66 11.40 4.53
CA SER A 22 -7.73 10.68 5.20
C SER A 22 -8.38 9.78 4.16
N CYS A 23 -7.83 8.57 3.95
CA CYS A 23 -8.73 7.45 3.75
C CYS A 23 -9.63 7.49 4.98
N ALA A 24 -10.93 7.71 4.79
CA ALA A 24 -11.88 7.64 5.88
C ALA A 24 -11.55 6.34 6.61
N GLN A 25 -11.03 6.45 7.82
CA GLN A 25 -10.94 5.33 8.74
C GLN A 25 -12.38 4.98 9.04
N THR A 26 -13.00 4.23 8.16
CA THR A 26 -14.02 3.29 8.59
C THR A 26 -13.26 2.42 9.56
N VAL A 27 -13.49 2.69 10.85
CA VAL A 27 -12.94 1.90 11.93
C VAL A 27 -13.63 0.54 11.84
N THR A 28 -13.21 -0.29 10.90
CA THR A 28 -13.40 -1.73 11.00
C THR A 28 -12.44 -2.14 12.09
N THR A 29 -12.97 -2.14 13.31
CA THR A 29 -12.33 -2.68 14.50
C THR A 29 -12.11 -4.16 14.26
N HIS A 30 -11.06 -4.54 13.52
CA HIS A 30 -10.59 -5.91 13.47
C HIS A 30 -9.74 -6.17 14.72
N SER A 31 -10.40 -6.11 15.87
CA SER A 31 -9.94 -6.78 17.08
C SER A 31 -10.21 -8.28 16.91
N GLN A 32 -9.38 -8.94 16.12
CA GLN A 32 -9.30 -10.40 16.13
C GLN A 32 -7.84 -10.82 15.96
N PRO A 33 -7.21 -11.42 16.98
CA PRO A 33 -5.87 -11.96 16.89
C PRO A 33 -5.93 -13.31 16.18
N HIS A 34 -6.39 -13.34 14.93
CA HIS A 34 -6.31 -14.51 14.09
C HIS A 34 -5.09 -14.37 13.19
N SER A 35 -4.13 -15.27 13.40
CA SER A 35 -3.22 -15.75 12.36
C SER A 35 -2.46 -14.66 11.58
N LEU A 36 -1.68 -13.85 12.29
CA LEU A 36 -0.83 -12.75 11.78
C LEU A 36 -0.03 -13.03 10.48
N GLY A 37 0.18 -14.29 10.11
CA GLY A 37 0.96 -14.70 8.94
C GLY A 37 0.17 -14.94 7.65
N ALA A 38 -1.08 -15.43 7.70
CA ALA A 38 -1.79 -15.89 6.49
C ALA A 38 -2.67 -14.80 5.85
N ASP A 39 -3.25 -13.93 6.68
CA ASP A 39 -4.23 -12.94 6.22
C ASP A 39 -3.60 -11.58 5.90
N ILE A 40 -2.28 -11.42 6.10
CA ILE A 40 -1.58 -10.16 5.86
C ILE A 40 -1.71 -9.66 4.42
N LEU A 41 -1.70 -10.57 3.45
CA LEU A 41 -1.90 -10.22 2.04
C LEU A 41 -3.33 -9.81 1.73
N ASP A 42 -4.30 -10.40 2.41
CA ASP A 42 -5.72 -10.09 2.24
C ASP A 42 -6.01 -8.70 2.78
N VAL A 43 -5.62 -8.48 4.03
CA VAL A 43 -5.73 -7.21 4.75
C VAL A 43 -5.01 -6.10 3.98
N TYR A 44 -3.85 -6.40 3.39
CA TYR A 44 -3.14 -5.39 2.61
C TYR A 44 -3.80 -5.11 1.26
N LEU A 45 -4.31 -6.12 0.56
CA LEU A 45 -5.05 -5.88 -0.68
C LEU A 45 -6.34 -5.10 -0.40
N GLU A 46 -7.08 -5.46 0.63
CA GLU A 46 -8.28 -4.76 1.10
C GLU A 46 -7.96 -3.29 1.40
N TYR A 47 -6.87 -3.03 2.13
CA TYR A 47 -6.37 -1.68 2.37
C TYR A 47 -6.14 -0.89 1.06
N LEU A 48 -5.49 -1.49 0.05
CA LEU A 48 -5.27 -0.84 -1.24
C LEU A 48 -6.58 -0.55 -2.00
N ILE A 49 -7.61 -1.38 -1.81
CA ILE A 49 -8.94 -1.21 -2.41
C ILE A 49 -9.72 -0.11 -1.69
N GLU A 50 -9.80 -0.17 -0.36
CA GLU A 50 -10.54 0.78 0.48
C GLU A 50 -9.99 2.20 0.32
N CYS A 51 -8.67 2.34 0.29
CA CYS A 51 -8.00 3.61 0.02
C CYS A 51 -8.06 4.04 -1.45
N ARG A 52 -8.68 3.24 -2.33
CA ARG A 52 -8.80 3.51 -3.78
C ARG A 52 -7.45 3.71 -4.47
N PHE A 53 -6.41 3.04 -3.97
CA PHE A 53 -5.09 3.08 -4.56
C PHE A 53 -5.01 2.22 -5.82
N LEU A 54 -5.82 1.17 -5.94
CA LEU A 54 -5.86 0.35 -7.14
C LEU A 54 -6.58 1.08 -8.29
N SER A 55 -5.94 1.11 -9.45
CA SER A 55 -6.48 1.73 -10.67
C SER A 55 -5.95 1.04 -11.90
N THR A 56 -6.70 1.10 -13.01
CA THR A 56 -6.27 0.54 -14.28
C THR A 56 -5.58 1.61 -15.13
N ASP A 57 -4.49 1.26 -15.79
CA ASP A 57 -3.87 2.14 -16.79
C ASP A 57 -4.57 2.06 -18.16
N ARG A 58 -4.07 2.83 -19.13
CA ARG A 58 -4.63 2.89 -20.48
C ARG A 58 -4.55 1.56 -21.24
N THR A 59 -3.73 0.63 -20.77
CA THR A 59 -3.51 -0.69 -21.38
C THR A 59 -4.32 -1.79 -20.69
N GLY A 60 -5.15 -1.45 -19.71
CA GLY A 60 -5.94 -2.45 -18.98
C GLY A 60 -5.16 -3.15 -17.86
N ARG A 61 -3.98 -2.64 -17.47
CA ARG A 61 -3.16 -3.24 -16.40
C ARG A 61 -3.50 -2.61 -15.07
N LEU A 62 -3.59 -3.43 -14.02
CA LEU A 62 -3.74 -2.94 -12.65
C LEU A 62 -2.48 -2.19 -12.21
N THR A 63 -2.67 -1.05 -11.56
CA THR A 63 -1.62 -0.16 -11.09
C THR A 63 -1.99 0.41 -9.73
N ILE A 64 -0.99 0.88 -9.00
CA ILE A 64 -1.17 1.51 -7.70
C ILE A 64 -0.92 3.01 -7.82
N LYS A 65 -1.92 3.80 -7.46
CA LYS A 65 -1.93 5.27 -7.40
C LYS A 65 -1.87 5.73 -5.95
N ALA A 66 -0.72 5.52 -5.33
CA ALA A 66 -0.43 5.98 -3.98
C ALA A 66 0.99 6.53 -3.93
N THR A 67 1.28 7.40 -2.96
CA THR A 67 2.68 7.69 -2.67
C THR A 67 3.28 6.54 -1.89
N PHE A 68 4.61 6.35 -1.98
CA PHE A 68 5.27 5.25 -1.29
C PHE A 68 5.00 5.23 0.23
N ALA A 69 4.85 6.41 0.85
CA ALA A 69 4.52 6.52 2.27
C ALA A 69 3.10 6.05 2.60
N ASP A 70 2.15 6.23 1.67
CA ASP A 70 0.76 5.79 1.84
C ASP A 70 0.61 4.26 1.70
N LEU A 71 1.64 3.56 1.24
CA LEU A 71 1.62 2.10 1.10
C LEU A 71 2.03 1.36 2.39
N ALA A 72 2.51 2.08 3.40
CA ALA A 72 2.77 1.49 4.70
C ALA A 72 1.46 1.26 5.46
N TYR A 73 1.20 0.02 5.89
CA TYR A 73 0.00 -0.34 6.64
C TYR A 73 0.26 -1.46 7.65
N GLY A 74 -0.06 -1.23 8.93
CA GLY A 74 0.10 -2.23 9.99
C GLY A 74 1.55 -2.72 10.12
N SER A 75 1.77 -4.01 9.86
CA SER A 75 3.08 -4.68 9.86
C SER A 75 3.90 -4.45 8.58
N ILE A 76 3.32 -3.81 7.56
CA ILE A 76 3.96 -3.45 6.30
C ILE A 76 4.55 -2.04 6.45
N ASN A 77 5.88 -1.96 6.33
CA ASN A 77 6.66 -0.74 6.49
C ASN A 77 7.51 -0.48 5.23
N MET A 78 8.13 0.70 5.18
CA MET A 78 8.93 1.13 4.03
C MET A 78 10.01 0.13 3.57
N SER A 79 10.51 -0.73 4.46
CA SER A 79 11.56 -1.70 4.15
C SER A 79 11.02 -2.99 3.51
N ASN A 80 9.71 -3.24 3.59
CA ASN A 80 9.11 -4.49 3.12
C ASN A 80 7.92 -4.31 2.16
N ILE A 81 7.43 -3.08 1.92
CA ILE A 81 6.35 -2.77 0.96
C ILE A 81 6.60 -3.43 -0.40
N ASP A 82 7.81 -3.28 -0.94
CA ASP A 82 8.15 -3.86 -2.24
C ASP A 82 8.02 -5.38 -2.26
N ARG A 83 8.38 -6.07 -1.17
CA ARG A 83 8.24 -7.52 -1.04
C ARG A 83 6.76 -7.94 -1.06
N TYR A 84 5.90 -7.25 -0.32
CA TYR A 84 4.47 -7.57 -0.28
C TYR A 84 3.77 -7.24 -1.59
N LEU A 85 4.11 -6.11 -2.23
CA LEU A 85 3.59 -5.76 -3.54
C LEU A 85 4.03 -6.74 -4.63
N TYR A 86 5.29 -7.19 -4.58
CA TYR A 86 5.80 -8.23 -5.46
C TYR A 86 5.07 -9.57 -5.28
N LEU A 87 4.70 -9.91 -4.04
CA LEU A 87 3.92 -11.11 -3.74
C LEU A 87 2.49 -10.99 -4.30
N LEU A 88 1.91 -9.78 -4.28
CA LEU A 88 0.68 -9.43 -5.01
C LEU A 88 0.88 -9.27 -6.54
N GLY A 89 2.08 -9.54 -7.07
CA GLY A 89 2.37 -9.49 -8.50
C GLY A 89 2.51 -8.08 -9.08
N PHE A 90 2.71 -7.08 -8.23
CA PHE A 90 3.05 -5.72 -8.61
C PHE A 90 4.57 -5.50 -8.57
N THR A 91 5.11 -4.85 -9.59
CA THR A 91 6.52 -4.46 -9.65
C THR A 91 6.65 -2.95 -9.74
N SER A 92 7.68 -2.41 -9.10
CA SER A 92 8.04 -1.00 -9.21
C SER A 92 8.58 -0.69 -10.61
N GLU A 93 7.97 0.27 -11.29
CA GLU A 93 8.46 0.87 -12.52
C GLU A 93 8.88 2.33 -12.24
N PRO A 94 10.09 2.73 -12.64
CA PRO A 94 10.52 4.11 -12.52
C PRO A 94 9.70 5.00 -13.46
N THR A 95 9.26 6.15 -12.96
CA THR A 95 8.54 7.17 -13.72
C THR A 95 9.18 8.53 -13.50
N PHE A 96 8.87 9.49 -14.38
CA PHE A 96 9.36 10.87 -14.26
C PHE A 96 9.01 11.55 -12.93
N ARG A 97 8.05 11.03 -12.15
CA ARG A 97 7.58 11.61 -10.89
C ARG A 97 7.76 10.68 -9.69
N GLY A 98 8.58 9.63 -9.80
CA GLY A 98 8.85 8.67 -8.73
C GLY A 98 8.61 7.24 -9.17
N VAL A 99 8.14 6.38 -8.26
CA VAL A 99 7.89 4.96 -8.52
C VAL A 99 6.40 4.72 -8.73
N LYS A 100 6.04 3.97 -9.77
CA LYS A 100 4.70 3.47 -10.01
C LYS A 100 4.72 1.95 -9.89
N TYR A 101 3.76 1.36 -9.18
CA TYR A 101 3.65 -0.09 -9.16
C TYR A 101 2.64 -0.55 -10.20
N VAL A 102 3.06 -1.52 -11.01
CA VAL A 102 2.29 -2.07 -12.12
C VAL A 102 2.20 -3.57 -11.95
N GLN A 103 1.02 -4.13 -12.18
CA GLN A 103 0.83 -5.57 -12.24
C GLN A 103 1.52 -6.09 -13.50
N THR A 104 2.54 -6.91 -13.30
CA THR A 104 3.33 -7.53 -14.38
C THR A 104 3.27 -9.04 -14.36
N ARG A 105 2.85 -9.64 -13.24
CA ARG A 105 2.99 -11.08 -13.00
C ARG A 105 1.86 -11.94 -13.57
N TYR A 106 0.66 -11.40 -13.75
CA TYR A 106 -0.49 -12.16 -14.25
C TYR A 106 -1.07 -11.49 -15.50
N PRO A 107 -0.56 -11.84 -16.70
CA PRO A 107 -0.88 -11.12 -17.94
C PRO A 107 -2.34 -11.24 -18.38
N ASN A 108 -3.05 -12.27 -17.93
CA ASN A 108 -4.46 -12.51 -18.25
C ASN A 108 -5.43 -11.75 -17.32
N VAL A 109 -4.91 -11.00 -16.35
CA VAL A 109 -5.70 -10.36 -15.30
C VAL A 109 -5.79 -8.87 -15.57
N HIS A 110 -6.96 -8.46 -16.04
CA HIS A 110 -7.21 -7.09 -16.52
C HIS A 110 -8.14 -6.29 -15.60
N SER A 111 -8.65 -6.90 -14.54
CA SER A 111 -9.59 -6.26 -13.61
C SER A 111 -9.37 -6.73 -12.18
N LEU A 112 -9.77 -5.88 -11.23
CA LEU A 112 -9.72 -6.21 -9.81
C LEU A 112 -10.58 -7.45 -9.46
N PRO A 113 -11.84 -7.59 -9.96
CA PRO A 113 -12.63 -8.79 -9.69
C PRO A 113 -11.98 -10.09 -10.20
N ASP A 114 -11.31 -10.02 -11.35
CA ASP A 114 -10.60 -11.15 -11.93
C ASP A 114 -9.36 -11.52 -11.10
N TYR A 115 -8.65 -10.50 -10.60
CA TYR A 115 -7.53 -10.68 -9.67
C TYR A 115 -7.97 -11.35 -8.36
N GLU A 116 -9.03 -10.84 -7.73
CA GLU A 116 -9.57 -11.38 -6.47
C GLU A 116 -10.06 -12.83 -6.62
N LYS A 117 -10.67 -13.16 -7.76
CA LYS A 117 -11.23 -14.49 -7.99
C LYS A 117 -10.17 -15.53 -8.35
N ASN A 118 -9.19 -15.17 -9.18
CA ASN A 118 -8.29 -16.13 -9.79
C ASN A 118 -6.86 -16.10 -9.25
N VAL A 119 -6.37 -14.92 -8.85
CA VAL A 119 -4.97 -14.72 -8.45
C VAL A 119 -4.80 -14.79 -6.94
N LEU A 120 -5.59 -14.01 -6.21
CA LEU A 120 -5.46 -13.88 -4.76
C LEU A 120 -5.55 -15.24 -4.03
N PRO A 121 -6.48 -16.16 -4.37
CA PRO A 121 -6.55 -17.46 -3.70
C PRO A 121 -5.33 -18.34 -3.98
N ALA A 122 -4.73 -18.22 -5.18
CA ALA A 122 -3.54 -18.96 -5.55
C ALA A 122 -2.31 -18.45 -4.77
N ILE A 123 -2.16 -17.13 -4.63
CA ILE A 123 -1.09 -16.53 -3.83
C ILE A 123 -1.25 -16.94 -2.35
N LYS A 124 -2.47 -16.87 -1.80
CA LYS A 124 -2.75 -17.30 -0.42
C LYS A 124 -2.35 -18.75 -0.18
N ARG A 125 -2.73 -19.67 -1.08
CA ARG A 125 -2.32 -21.09 -0.99
C ARG A 125 -0.80 -21.25 -1.04
N ALA A 126 -0.12 -20.52 -1.91
CA ALA A 126 1.34 -20.55 -2.01
C ALA A 126 2.01 -20.02 -0.74
N TRP A 127 1.47 -18.97 -0.12
CA TRP A 127 1.95 -18.39 1.12
C TRP A 127 1.73 -19.31 2.32
N ILE A 128 0.59 -19.98 2.40
CA ILE A 128 0.33 -20.98 3.45
C ILE A 128 1.30 -22.16 3.30
N ALA A 129 1.56 -22.61 2.08
CA ALA A 129 2.50 -23.69 1.81
C ALA A 129 3.95 -23.30 2.08
N ASN A 130 4.32 -22.04 1.84
CA ASN A 130 5.66 -21.51 2.03
C ASN A 130 5.59 -20.10 2.63
N PRO A 131 5.40 -19.97 3.95
CA PRO A 131 5.34 -18.66 4.58
C PRO A 131 6.70 -17.98 4.41
N PRO A 132 6.74 -16.71 3.96
CA PRO A 132 7.97 -15.96 3.91
C PRO A 132 8.48 -15.76 5.34
N TYR A 133 9.63 -16.39 5.63
CA TYR A 133 10.45 -16.10 6.81
C TYR A 133 10.89 -14.64 6.84
#